data_AF-W0E3Z2-F1
#
_entry.id   AF-W0E3Z2-F1
#
_cell.length_a   1.000
_cell.length_b   1.000
_cell.length_c   1.000
_cell.angle_alpha   90.00
_cell.angle_beta   90.00
_cell.angle_gamma   90.00
#
_symmetry.space_group_name_H-M   'P 1'
#
loop_
_entity.id
_entity.type
_entity.pdbx_description
1 polymer ?
#
loop_
_entity_poly.entity_id
_entity_poly.type
_entity_poly.pdbx_seq_one_letter_code
_entity_poly.pdbx_strand_id
1 'polypeptide(L)'
;MHDTTDAPTRQLIEDWTRLQTGTIEPERLARLDRDQPEWRCQAATLVAESLFAYITLEMVAPDLAYRHRDQPEHEPEAGEIDARLGAHLLDFLDYRDELAERRATAEAD
;
A
#
# COMPACT_ATOMS: atom_id res chain seq x y z
N MET A 1 -22.63 9.32 5.38
CA MET A 1 -22.90 7.99 5.96
C MET A 1 -21.72 7.12 5.57
N HIS A 2 -20.64 7.14 6.37
CA HIS A 2 -19.52 6.24 6.13
C HIS A 2 -19.97 4.83 6.52
N ASP A 3 -19.87 3.97 5.54
CA ASP A 3 -20.56 2.70 5.46
C ASP A 3 -19.94 1.68 6.43
N THR A 4 -20.78 1.00 7.20
CA THR A 4 -20.39 0.00 8.21
C THR A 4 -19.59 -1.18 7.65
N THR A 5 -19.56 -1.31 6.32
CA THR A 5 -18.84 -2.29 5.51
C THR A 5 -17.32 -2.12 5.58
N ASP A 6 -16.83 -0.94 5.98
CA ASP A 6 -15.40 -0.61 6.02
C ASP A 6 -14.72 -1.01 7.34
N ALA A 7 -15.52 -1.25 8.41
CA ALA A 7 -14.99 -1.56 9.73
C ALA A 7 -14.22 -2.91 9.79
N PRO A 8 -14.70 -4.01 9.17
CA PRO A 8 -13.93 -5.26 9.11
C PRO A 8 -12.63 -5.11 8.31
N THR A 9 -12.66 -4.39 7.19
CA THR A 9 -11.48 -4.09 6.35
C THR A 9 -10.43 -3.32 7.13
N ARG A 10 -10.84 -2.25 7.83
CA ARG A 10 -9.96 -1.45 8.69
C ARG A 10 -9.33 -2.29 9.79
N GLN A 11 -10.13 -3.11 10.47
CA GLN A 11 -9.60 -3.98 11.53
C GLN A 11 -8.56 -4.98 11.01
N LEU A 12 -8.79 -5.54 9.81
CA LEU A 12 -7.87 -6.47 9.18
C LEU A 12 -6.53 -5.80 8.81
N ILE A 13 -6.57 -4.56 8.30
CA ILE A 13 -5.38 -3.76 8.03
C ILE A 13 -4.64 -3.43 9.33
N GLU A 14 -5.34 -3.04 10.39
CA GLU A 14 -4.71 -2.77 11.69
C GLU A 14 -4.02 -4.01 12.27
N ASP A 15 -4.67 -5.17 12.19
CA ASP A 15 -4.07 -6.43 12.66
C ASP A 15 -2.86 -6.82 11.82
N TRP A 16 -2.91 -6.58 10.50
CA TRP A 16 -1.76 -6.76 9.64
C TRP A 16 -0.62 -5.80 10.01
N THR A 17 -0.91 -4.52 10.27
CA THR A 17 0.10 -3.55 10.75
C THR A 17 0.73 -4.01 12.06
N ARG A 18 -0.08 -4.41 13.05
CA ARG A 18 0.40 -4.93 14.34
C ARG A 18 1.28 -6.18 14.15
N LEU A 19 0.93 -7.04 13.21
CA LEU A 19 1.76 -8.20 12.86
C LEU A 19 3.11 -7.74 12.28
N GLN A 20 3.13 -6.81 11.32
CA GLN A 20 4.37 -6.31 10.70
C GLN A 20 5.27 -5.53 11.68
N THR A 21 4.71 -4.96 12.75
CA THR A 21 5.44 -4.23 13.80
C THR A 21 5.75 -5.08 15.04
N GLY A 22 5.36 -6.36 15.06
CA GLY A 22 5.58 -7.24 16.21
C GLY A 22 4.75 -6.90 17.46
N THR A 23 3.67 -6.14 17.32
CA THR A 23 2.80 -5.69 18.42
C THR A 23 1.45 -6.40 18.44
N ILE A 24 1.28 -7.48 17.69
CA ILE A 24 0.05 -8.26 17.70
C ILE A 24 0.03 -9.21 18.89
N GLU A 25 -1.07 -9.21 19.64
CA GLU A 25 -1.26 -10.12 20.77
C GLU A 25 -1.31 -11.58 20.29
N PRO A 26 -0.59 -12.53 20.91
CA PRO A 26 -0.55 -13.93 20.48
C PRO A 26 -1.94 -14.58 20.38
N GLU A 27 -2.84 -14.26 21.30
CA GLU A 27 -4.22 -14.75 21.29
C GLU A 27 -5.04 -14.19 20.11
N ARG A 28 -4.79 -12.93 19.72
CA ARG A 28 -5.45 -12.32 18.56
C ARG A 28 -4.99 -13.00 17.28
N LEU A 29 -3.68 -13.22 17.15
CA LEU A 29 -3.08 -13.94 16.02
C LEU A 29 -3.66 -15.35 15.90
N ALA A 30 -3.71 -16.10 17.00
CA ALA A 30 -4.27 -17.44 17.03
C ALA A 30 -5.78 -17.50 16.68
N ARG A 31 -6.56 -16.47 17.02
CA ARG A 31 -7.96 -16.36 16.61
C ARG A 31 -8.08 -16.07 15.12
N LEU A 32 -7.31 -15.12 14.59
CA LEU A 32 -7.31 -14.81 13.16
C LEU A 32 -6.94 -16.05 12.32
N ASP A 33 -5.90 -16.77 12.72
CA ASP A 33 -5.45 -17.98 12.02
C ASP A 33 -6.49 -19.11 12.02
N ARG A 34 -7.35 -19.17 13.06
CA ARG A 34 -8.42 -20.17 13.18
C ARG A 34 -9.69 -19.75 12.46
N ASP A 35 -10.13 -18.51 12.67
CA ASP A 35 -11.47 -18.05 12.33
C ASP A 35 -11.51 -17.41 10.92
N GLN A 36 -10.36 -16.94 10.42
CA GLN A 36 -10.21 -16.32 9.11
C GLN A 36 -8.98 -16.91 8.40
N PRO A 37 -9.09 -18.14 7.85
CA PRO A 37 -8.03 -18.68 7.00
C PRO A 37 -7.73 -17.68 5.88
N GLU A 38 -6.45 -17.49 5.57
CA GLU A 38 -5.95 -16.54 4.54
C GLU A 38 -6.07 -15.05 4.87
N TRP A 39 -6.41 -14.66 6.12
CA TRP A 39 -6.52 -13.23 6.51
C TRP A 39 -5.27 -12.41 6.14
N ARG A 40 -4.07 -13.00 6.17
CA ARG A 40 -2.82 -12.33 5.76
C ARG A 40 -2.79 -12.01 4.27
N CYS A 41 -3.27 -12.94 3.43
CA CYS A 41 -3.36 -12.74 1.98
C CYS A 41 -4.37 -11.63 1.68
N GLN A 42 -5.55 -11.70 2.31
CA GLN A 42 -6.59 -10.68 2.18
C GLN A 42 -6.07 -9.30 2.59
N ALA A 43 -5.39 -9.20 3.73
CA ALA A 43 -4.79 -7.96 4.19
C ALA A 43 -3.72 -7.44 3.20
N ALA A 44 -2.84 -8.31 2.70
CA ALA A 44 -1.81 -7.93 1.74
C ALA A 44 -2.41 -7.41 0.42
N THR A 45 -3.47 -8.05 -0.09
CA THR A 45 -4.21 -7.58 -1.27
C THR A 45 -4.82 -6.21 -1.03
N LEU A 46 -5.49 -6.01 0.10
CA LEU A 46 -6.09 -4.72 0.44
C LEU A 46 -5.04 -3.61 0.56
N VAL A 47 -3.88 -3.90 1.16
CA VAL A 47 -2.76 -2.95 1.21
C VAL A 47 -2.24 -2.61 -0.18
N ALA A 48 -2.05 -3.62 -1.05
CA ALA A 48 -1.58 -3.42 -2.41
C ALA A 48 -2.56 -2.58 -3.25
N GLU A 49 -3.85 -2.87 -3.19
CA GLU A 49 -4.91 -2.10 -3.84
C GLU A 49 -4.98 -0.66 -3.32
N SER A 50 -4.86 -0.48 -2.00
CA SER A 50 -4.88 0.85 -1.37
C SER A 50 -3.65 1.67 -1.75
N LEU A 51 -2.47 1.04 -1.82
CA LEU A 51 -1.24 1.69 -2.26
C LEU A 51 -1.33 2.09 -3.73
N PHE A 52 -1.87 1.21 -4.58
CA PHE A 52 -2.11 1.51 -5.99
C PHE A 52 -3.04 2.72 -6.15
N ALA A 53 -4.15 2.76 -5.40
CA ALA A 53 -5.07 3.89 -5.41
C ALA A 53 -4.39 5.19 -4.93
N TYR A 54 -3.62 5.12 -3.83
CA TYR A 54 -2.88 6.25 -3.29
C TYR A 54 -1.89 6.82 -4.32
N ILE A 55 -1.04 5.98 -4.92
CA ILE A 55 -0.06 6.42 -5.93
C ILE A 55 -0.77 7.05 -7.13
N THR A 56 -1.86 6.42 -7.59
CA THR A 56 -2.61 6.94 -8.74
C THR A 56 -3.17 8.33 -8.45
N LEU A 57 -3.79 8.53 -7.29
CA LEU A 57 -4.47 9.78 -6.94
C LEU A 57 -3.51 10.88 -6.49
N GLU A 58 -2.48 10.54 -5.73
CA GLU A 58 -1.62 11.52 -5.06
C GLU A 58 -0.31 11.78 -5.81
N MET A 59 0.11 10.87 -6.70
CA MET A 59 1.39 10.99 -7.42
C MET A 59 1.17 11.13 -8.93
N VAL A 60 0.44 10.20 -9.54
CA VAL A 60 0.29 10.15 -11.00
C VAL A 60 -0.70 11.21 -11.50
N ALA A 61 -1.88 11.32 -10.90
CA ALA A 61 -2.89 12.29 -11.35
C ALA A 61 -2.40 13.75 -11.27
N PRO A 62 -1.72 14.20 -10.21
CA PRO A 62 -1.17 15.55 -10.16
C PRO A 62 -0.07 15.80 -11.20
N ASP A 63 0.81 14.82 -11.45
CA ASP A 63 1.86 14.94 -12.47
C ASP A 63 1.27 15.08 -13.88
N LEU A 64 0.24 14.28 -14.20
CA LEU A 64 -0.48 14.38 -15.46
C LEU A 64 -1.25 15.71 -15.57
N ALA A 65 -1.86 16.17 -14.49
CA ALA A 65 -2.54 17.47 -14.46
C ALA A 65 -1.58 18.64 -14.68
N TYR A 66 -0.37 18.57 -14.11
CA TYR A 66 0.69 19.55 -14.35
C TYR A 66 1.11 19.56 -15.82
N ARG A 67 1.31 18.38 -16.42
CA ARG A 67 1.66 18.26 -17.84
C ARG A 67 0.56 18.80 -18.76
N HIS A 68 -0.71 18.48 -18.50
CA HIS A 68 -1.83 19.00 -19.26
C HIS A 68 -1.94 20.53 -19.16
N ARG A 69 -1.56 21.12 -18.03
CA ARG A 69 -1.50 22.58 -17.90
C ARG A 69 -0.48 23.21 -18.86
N ASP A 70 0.66 22.55 -19.06
CA ASP A 70 1.73 23.02 -19.96
C ASP A 70 1.46 22.67 -21.43
N GLN A 71 0.69 21.61 -21.69
CA GLN A 71 0.30 21.12 -23.03
C GLN A 71 -1.18 20.70 -23.03
N PRO A 72 -2.13 21.64 -23.17
CA PRO A 72 -3.57 21.36 -23.04
C PRO A 72 -4.14 20.43 -24.12
N GLU A 73 -3.51 20.38 -25.29
CA GLU A 73 -3.88 19.47 -26.37
C GLU A 73 -3.38 18.03 -26.17
N HIS A 74 -2.53 17.78 -25.16
CA HIS A 74 -1.98 16.46 -24.87
C HIS A 74 -2.85 15.74 -23.83
N GLU A 75 -3.72 14.85 -24.28
CA GLU A 75 -4.44 13.93 -23.41
C GLU A 75 -3.52 12.75 -23.03
N PRO A 76 -3.42 12.39 -21.74
CA PRO A 76 -2.57 11.30 -21.31
C PRO A 76 -3.10 9.96 -21.82
N GLU A 77 -2.26 9.25 -22.56
CA GLU A 77 -2.58 7.91 -23.07
C GLU A 77 -2.43 6.84 -21.98
N ALA A 78 -3.08 5.70 -22.15
CA ALA A 78 -3.01 4.59 -21.19
C ALA A 78 -1.55 4.13 -20.91
N GLY A 79 -0.69 4.11 -21.94
CA GLY A 79 0.73 3.78 -21.78
C GLY A 79 1.52 4.82 -20.98
N GLU A 80 1.07 6.08 -21.00
CA GLU A 80 1.69 7.16 -20.23
C GLU A 80 1.39 7.04 -18.73
N ILE A 81 0.14 6.66 -18.41
CA ILE A 81 -0.33 6.37 -17.06
C ILE A 81 0.39 5.13 -16.52
N ASP A 82 0.44 4.05 -17.32
CA ASP A 82 1.11 2.80 -16.97
C ASP A 82 2.59 3.01 -16.65
N ALA A 83 3.32 3.74 -17.50
CA ALA A 83 4.73 4.02 -17.29
C ALA A 83 5.01 4.77 -15.98
N ARG A 84 4.18 5.77 -15.64
CA ARG A 84 4.34 6.56 -14.41
C ARG A 84 3.99 5.76 -13.16
N LEU A 85 2.90 5.02 -13.23
CA LEU A 85 2.48 4.16 -12.14
C LEU A 85 3.51 3.06 -11.88
N GLY A 86 4.01 2.44 -12.96
CA GLY A 86 5.09 1.46 -12.91
C GLY A 86 6.36 2.02 -12.28
N ALA A 87 6.79 3.24 -12.67
CA ALA A 87 7.95 3.89 -12.08
C ALA A 87 7.79 4.05 -10.55
N HIS A 88 6.68 4.61 -10.08
CA HIS A 88 6.44 4.76 -8.65
C HIS A 88 6.35 3.42 -7.90
N LEU A 89 5.74 2.40 -8.49
CA LEU A 89 5.65 1.07 -7.88
C LEU A 89 7.03 0.39 -7.77
N LEU A 90 7.91 0.60 -8.75
CA LEU A 90 9.28 0.09 -8.71
C LEU A 90 10.11 0.80 -7.63
N ASP A 91 9.96 2.11 -7.43
CA ASP A 91 10.62 2.85 -6.34
C ASP A 91 10.31 2.24 -4.96
N PHE A 92 9.09 1.71 -4.76
CA PHE A 92 8.75 1.04 -3.49
C PHE A 92 9.54 -0.26 -3.25
N LEU A 93 10.00 -0.95 -4.30
CA LEU A 93 10.89 -2.09 -4.14
C LEU A 93 12.24 -1.65 -3.58
N ASP A 94 12.79 -0.56 -4.13
CA ASP A 94 14.04 0.03 -3.64
C ASP A 94 13.89 0.52 -2.20
N TYR A 95 12.79 1.21 -1.86
CA TYR A 95 12.51 1.63 -0.48
C TYR A 95 12.33 0.49 0.50
N ARG A 96 11.77 -0.65 0.05
CA ARG A 96 11.65 -1.84 0.90
C ARG A 96 13.03 -2.38 1.27
N ASP A 97 13.94 -2.42 0.32
CA ASP A 97 15.29 -2.92 0.53
C ASP A 97 16.07 -1.94 1.44
N GLU A 98 15.97 -0.62 1.22
CA GLU A 98 16.51 0.39 2.13
C GLU A 98 15.97 0.27 3.57
N LEU A 99 14.65 0.02 3.72
CA LEU A 99 14.05 -0.15 5.04
C LEU A 99 14.60 -1.38 5.76
N ALA A 100 14.82 -2.48 5.03
CA ALA A 100 15.42 -3.70 5.58
C ALA A 100 16.85 -3.45 6.07
N GLU A 101 17.66 -2.73 5.28
CA GLU A 101 19.04 -2.36 5.66
C GLU A 101 19.08 -1.49 6.93
N ARG A 102 18.17 -0.51 7.04
CA ARG A 102 18.08 0.36 8.23
C ARG A 102 17.68 -0.40 9.48
N ARG A 103 16.78 -1.39 9.37
CA ARG A 103 16.40 -2.25 10.51
C ARG A 103 17.56 -3.12 10.97
N ALA A 104 18.26 -3.76 10.04
CA ALA A 104 19.42 -4.59 10.36
C ALA A 104 20.53 -3.78 11.07
N THR A 105 20.72 -2.52 10.67
CA THR A 105 21.67 -1.61 11.32
C THR A 105 21.22 -1.26 12.75
N ALA A 106 19.94 -0.93 12.94
CA ALA A 106 19.40 -0.57 14.26
C ALA A 106 19.39 -1.72 15.28
N GLU A 107 19.38 -2.97 14.82
CA GLU A 107 19.46 -4.16 15.69
C GLU A 107 20.91 -4.54 16.08
N ALA A 108 21.91 -3.98 15.39
CA ALA A 108 23.32 -4.25 15.64
C ALA A 108 23.97 -3.30 16.67
N ASP A 109 23.30 -2.19 16.99
CA ASP A 109 23.69 -1.17 17.99
C ASP A 109 23.05 -1.44 19.37
#